data_AF-A0A350UCY5-F1
#
_entry.id   AF-A0A350UCY5-F1
#
_cell.length_a   1.000
_cell.length_b   1.000
_cell.length_c   1.000
_cell.angle_alpha   90.00
_cell.angle_beta   90.00
_cell.angle_gamma   90.00
#
_symmetry.space_group_name_H-M   'P 1'
#
loop_
_entity.id
_entity.type
_entity.pdbx_description
1 polymer ?
#
loop_
_entity_poly.entity_id
_entity_poly.type
_entity_poly.pdbx_seq_one_letter_code
_entity_poly.pdbx_strand_id
1 'polypeptide(L)'
;MLIGSFEHMLDAKGRVFIPAKWRESVGDTLIITLGLLETTHAACLSGMSLDEWERFSQKFSALPATDAKGQAIRRKLYSMAASCEIDKQGRILIPAQLRELTGLTKDATLIGVDDHVEIWNPETLAAYNAACEENYGDALAHLAALGI
;
A
#
# COMPACT_ATOMS: atom_id res chain seq x y z
N MET A 1 -11.79 -7.37 -7.19
CA MET A 1 -11.96 -6.54 -5.98
C MET A 1 -11.07 -7.08 -4.87
N LEU A 2 -10.18 -6.25 -4.33
CA LEU A 2 -9.25 -6.64 -3.28
C LEU A 2 -9.92 -6.45 -1.92
N ILE A 3 -10.28 -7.56 -1.27
CA ILE A 3 -10.89 -7.55 0.07
C ILE A 3 -10.31 -8.61 1.00
N GLY A 4 -10.24 -8.26 2.28
CA GLY A 4 -9.81 -9.10 3.39
C GLY A 4 -8.36 -8.82 3.84
N SER A 5 -7.95 -9.50 4.91
CA SER A 5 -6.61 -9.40 5.52
C SER A 5 -5.94 -10.77 5.54
N PHE A 6 -4.65 -10.81 5.21
CA PHE A 6 -3.84 -12.02 5.10
C PHE A 6 -2.47 -11.82 5.71
N GLU A 7 -2.07 -12.68 6.62
CA GLU A 7 -0.73 -12.66 7.20
C GLU A 7 0.16 -13.72 6.57
N HIS A 8 1.34 -13.30 6.12
CA HIS A 8 2.33 -14.14 5.48
C HIS A 8 3.74 -13.80 5.97
N MET A 9 4.55 -14.83 6.20
CA MET A 9 5.97 -14.66 6.49
C MET A 9 6.72 -14.25 5.22
N LEU A 10 7.64 -13.30 5.35
CA LEU A 10 8.63 -12.96 4.35
C LEU A 10 9.64 -14.10 4.25
N ASP A 11 9.97 -14.50 3.03
CA ASP A 11 11.06 -15.46 2.84
C ASP A 11 12.44 -14.80 3.01
N ALA A 12 13.51 -15.62 2.97
CA ALA A 12 14.87 -15.15 3.16
C ALA A 12 15.34 -14.06 2.17
N LYS A 13 14.64 -13.87 1.04
CA LYS A 13 14.92 -12.83 0.05
C LYS A 13 14.02 -11.59 0.22
N GLY A 14 13.08 -11.61 1.16
CA GLY A 14 12.09 -10.56 1.34
C GLY A 14 10.91 -10.67 0.37
N ARG A 15 10.59 -11.88 -0.11
CA ARG A 15 9.39 -12.12 -0.91
C ARG A 15 8.19 -12.44 -0.02
N VAL A 16 7.01 -11.98 -0.44
CA VAL A 16 5.74 -12.28 0.23
C VAL A 16 4.74 -12.87 -0.74
N PHE A 17 3.87 -13.75 -0.25
CA PHE A 17 2.79 -14.34 -1.05
C PHE A 17 1.68 -13.33 -1.32
N ILE A 18 1.21 -13.30 -2.56
CA ILE A 18 -0.05 -12.66 -2.92
C ILE A 18 -1.19 -13.68 -2.76
N PRO A 19 -2.24 -13.35 -2.00
CA PRO A 19 -3.41 -14.22 -1.82
C PRO A 19 -3.98 -14.69 -3.16
N ALA A 20 -4.22 -15.99 -3.28
CA ALA A 20 -4.66 -16.60 -4.55
C ALA A 20 -5.91 -15.95 -5.13
N LYS A 21 -6.86 -15.58 -4.27
CA LYS A 21 -8.12 -14.91 -4.64
C LYS A 21 -7.95 -13.50 -5.21
N TRP A 22 -6.78 -12.88 -5.07
CA TRP A 22 -6.49 -11.54 -5.60
C TRP A 22 -5.72 -11.58 -6.92
N ARG A 23 -5.10 -12.72 -7.28
CA ARG A 23 -4.17 -12.82 -8.43
C ARG A 23 -4.78 -12.36 -9.75
N GLU A 24 -6.06 -12.70 -10.00
CA GLU A 24 -6.77 -12.24 -11.18
C GLU A 24 -6.97 -10.71 -11.19
N SER A 25 -7.22 -10.10 -10.03
CA SER A 25 -7.40 -8.64 -9.93
C SER A 25 -6.08 -7.86 -9.99
N VAL A 26 -4.98 -8.42 -9.47
CA VAL A 26 -3.68 -7.73 -9.48
C VAL A 26 -2.89 -7.92 -10.78
N GLY A 27 -3.15 -9.00 -11.53
CA GLY A 27 -2.38 -9.37 -12.72
C GLY A 27 -0.99 -9.91 -12.40
N ASP A 28 -0.09 -9.82 -13.36
CA ASP A 28 1.28 -10.39 -13.24
C ASP A 28 2.28 -9.46 -12.55
N THR A 29 1.92 -8.20 -12.34
CA THR A 29 2.81 -7.17 -11.81
C THR A 29 2.07 -6.25 -10.86
N LEU A 30 2.67 -6.01 -9.70
CA LEU A 30 2.27 -4.96 -8.77
C LEU A 30 3.27 -3.82 -8.80
N ILE A 31 2.80 -2.58 -8.91
CA ILE A 31 3.61 -1.41 -8.61
C ILE A 31 3.51 -1.13 -7.11
N ILE A 32 4.63 -1.28 -6.41
CA ILE A 32 4.71 -1.07 -4.96
C ILE A 32 5.35 0.29 -4.69
N THR A 33 4.72 1.10 -3.84
CA THR A 33 5.25 2.38 -3.34
C THR A 33 4.90 2.56 -1.86
N LEU A 34 5.17 3.74 -1.30
CA LEU A 34 4.77 4.08 0.08
C LEU A 34 3.25 4.19 0.20
N GLY A 35 2.73 3.80 1.36
CA GLY A 35 1.33 3.96 1.72
C GLY A 35 0.85 5.41 1.67
N LEU A 36 -0.43 5.59 1.36
CA LEU A 36 -1.08 6.89 1.13
C LEU A 36 -1.89 7.37 2.33
N LEU A 37 -1.55 6.90 3.52
CA LEU A 37 -2.24 7.24 4.76
C LEU A 37 -1.74 8.57 5.31
N GLU A 38 -2.62 9.29 6.00
CA GLU A 38 -2.28 10.53 6.68
C GLU A 38 -1.49 10.25 7.96
N THR A 39 -0.22 9.89 7.79
CA THR A 39 0.70 9.57 8.88
C THR A 39 1.99 10.39 8.74
N THR A 40 2.70 10.61 9.85
CA THR A 40 3.95 11.40 9.86
C THR A 40 5.12 10.69 9.18
N HIS A 41 5.02 9.39 9.00
CA HIS A 41 6.01 8.51 8.37
C HIS A 41 5.29 7.43 7.56
N ALA A 42 5.99 6.79 6.62
CA ALA A 42 5.42 5.70 5.83
C ALA A 42 5.11 4.49 6.74
N ALA A 43 3.84 4.32 7.10
CA ALA A 43 3.40 3.25 8.01
C ALA A 43 3.26 1.89 7.29
N CYS A 44 3.02 1.93 5.99
CA CYS A 44 2.81 0.77 5.13
C CYS A 44 3.31 1.01 3.71
N LEU A 45 3.20 -0.02 2.87
CA LEU A 45 3.38 0.07 1.43
C LEU A 45 2.02 -0.07 0.73
N SER A 46 1.85 0.57 -0.42
CA SER A 46 0.71 0.35 -1.32
C SER A 46 1.18 -0.39 -2.57
N GLY A 47 0.53 -1.51 -2.90
CA GLY A 47 0.71 -2.29 -4.11
C GLY A 47 -0.53 -2.17 -5.01
N MET A 48 -0.36 -1.63 -6.21
CA MET A 48 -1.42 -1.46 -7.21
C MET A 48 -1.15 -2.35 -8.43
N SER A 49 -2.20 -2.80 -9.11
CA SER A 49 -2.04 -3.34 -10.48
C SER A 49 -1.50 -2.24 -11.40
N LEU A 50 -1.00 -2.61 -12.58
CA LEU A 50 -0.55 -1.63 -13.57
C LEU A 50 -1.67 -0.64 -13.95
N ASP A 51 -2.87 -1.15 -14.21
CA ASP A 51 -4.03 -0.33 -14.57
C ASP A 51 -4.39 0.67 -13.46
N GLU A 52 -4.37 0.24 -12.19
CA GLU A 52 -4.64 1.14 -11.06
C GLU A 52 -3.52 2.14 -10.82
N TRP A 53 -2.25 1.73 -11.02
CA TRP A 53 -1.13 2.66 -10.97
C TRP A 53 -1.24 3.74 -12.05
N GLU A 54 -1.68 3.40 -13.26
CA GLU A 54 -1.90 4.38 -14.34
C GLU A 54 -3.00 5.38 -13.97
N ARG A 55 -4.13 4.91 -13.44
CA ARG A 55 -5.22 5.78 -12.95
C ARG A 55 -4.75 6.69 -11.82
N PHE A 56 -3.98 6.14 -10.88
CA PHE A 56 -3.38 6.89 -9.79
C PHE A 56 -2.38 7.94 -10.30
N SER A 57 -1.53 7.57 -11.26
CA SER A 57 -0.52 8.42 -11.90
C SER A 57 -1.15 9.62 -12.62
N GLN A 58 -2.30 9.42 -13.28
CA GLN A 58 -3.03 10.49 -13.95
C GLN A 58 -3.44 11.61 -12.98
N LYS A 59 -3.82 11.29 -11.73
CA LYS A 59 -4.13 12.29 -10.70
C LYS A 59 -2.95 13.22 -10.41
N PHE A 60 -1.73 12.67 -10.38
CA PHE A 60 -0.52 13.48 -10.22
C PHE A 60 -0.12 14.27 -11.46
N SER A 61 -0.43 13.75 -12.65
CA SER A 61 -0.16 14.47 -13.91
C SER A 61 -0.98 15.75 -14.04
N ALA A 62 -2.14 15.80 -13.39
CA ALA A 62 -3.03 16.97 -13.35
C ALA A 62 -2.58 18.04 -12.35
N LEU A 63 -1.58 17.77 -11.49
CA LEU A 63 -1.11 18.75 -10.52
C LEU A 63 -0.36 19.91 -11.21
N PRO A 64 -0.66 21.18 -10.86
CA PRO A 64 0.12 22.32 -11.33
C PRO A 64 1.59 22.18 -10.97
N ALA A 65 2.49 22.62 -11.86
CA ALA A 65 3.92 22.66 -11.57
C ALA A 65 4.26 23.59 -10.39
N THR A 66 3.39 24.57 -10.11
CA THR A 66 3.51 25.51 -8.99
C THR A 66 3.05 24.94 -7.65
N ASP A 67 2.37 23.78 -7.63
CA ASP A 67 2.00 23.11 -6.38
C ASP A 67 3.23 22.38 -5.79
N ALA A 68 4.05 23.12 -5.04
CA ALA A 68 5.27 22.59 -4.46
C ALA A 68 5.03 21.37 -3.54
N LYS A 69 3.92 21.34 -2.79
CA LYS A 69 3.60 20.23 -1.88
C LYS A 69 3.21 18.97 -2.67
N GLY A 70 2.31 19.12 -3.63
CA GLY A 70 1.90 18.04 -4.51
C GLY A 70 3.09 17.45 -5.30
N GLN A 71 3.95 18.30 -5.87
CA GLN A 71 5.14 17.84 -6.60
C GLN A 71 6.16 17.15 -5.68
N ALA A 72 6.30 17.59 -4.42
CA ALA A 72 7.19 16.94 -3.45
C ALA A 72 6.72 15.52 -3.11
N ILE A 73 5.43 15.34 -2.82
CA ILE A 73 4.85 14.01 -2.55
C ILE A 73 4.93 13.12 -3.80
N ARG A 74 4.58 13.65 -4.99
CA ARG A 74 4.74 12.92 -6.25
C ARG A 74 6.15 12.39 -6.42
N ARG A 75 7.16 13.26 -6.28
CA ARG A 75 8.57 12.88 -6.38
C ARG A 75 8.91 11.77 -5.39
N LYS A 76 8.46 11.89 -4.14
CA LYS A 76 8.73 10.91 -3.09
C LYS A 76 8.11 9.56 -3.43
N LEU A 77 6.82 9.49 -3.76
CA LEU A 77 6.13 8.24 -4.12
C LEU A 77 6.77 7.57 -5.35
N TYR A 78 7.06 8.34 -6.40
CA TYR A 78 7.66 7.79 -7.62
C TYR A 78 9.11 7.34 -7.41
N SER A 79 9.89 8.05 -6.59
CA SER A 79 11.26 7.63 -6.26
C SER A 79 11.32 6.33 -5.46
N MET A 80 10.22 5.98 -4.79
CA MET A 80 10.07 4.77 -4.00
C MET A 80 9.24 3.70 -4.71
N ALA A 81 8.70 4.00 -5.90
CA ALA A 81 7.88 3.06 -6.66
C ALA A 81 8.77 2.00 -7.33
N ALA A 82 8.34 0.74 -7.26
CA ALA A 82 9.02 -0.38 -7.92
C ALA A 82 8.01 -1.31 -8.59
N SER A 83 8.35 -1.77 -9.80
CA SER A 83 7.61 -2.82 -10.49
C SER A 83 8.02 -4.18 -9.94
N CYS A 84 7.06 -4.91 -9.37
CA CYS A 84 7.28 -6.19 -8.71
C CYS A 84 6.46 -7.27 -9.42
N GLU A 85 7.14 -8.09 -10.23
CA GLU A 85 6.53 -9.23 -10.90
C GLU A 85 6.15 -10.33 -9.89
N ILE A 86 5.01 -10.98 -10.14
CA ILE A 86 4.57 -12.15 -9.40
C ILE A 86 5.29 -13.39 -9.95
N ASP A 87 6.09 -14.05 -9.12
CA ASP A 87 6.78 -15.27 -9.50
C ASP A 87 5.81 -16.45 -9.69
N LYS A 88 6.31 -17.57 -10.24
CA LYS A 88 5.51 -18.79 -10.48
C LYS A 88 4.86 -19.39 -9.23
N GLN A 89 5.29 -19.00 -8.03
CA GLN A 89 4.73 -19.44 -6.76
C GLN A 89 3.68 -18.45 -6.22
N GLY A 90 3.41 -17.35 -6.93
CA GLY A 90 2.46 -16.33 -6.52
C GLY A 90 3.04 -15.35 -5.50
N ARG A 91 4.35 -15.09 -5.53
CA ARG A 91 5.02 -14.16 -4.62
C ARG A 91 5.60 -12.96 -5.35
N ILE A 92 5.70 -11.83 -4.66
CA ILE A 92 6.41 -10.64 -5.10
C ILE A 92 7.67 -10.44 -4.27
N LEU A 93 8.72 -9.88 -4.86
CA LEU A 93 9.91 -9.40 -4.13
C LEU A 93 9.69 -7.96 -3.69
N ILE A 94 9.66 -7.71 -2.38
CA ILE A 94 9.60 -6.36 -1.85
C ILE A 94 11.04 -5.79 -1.82
N PRO A 95 11.31 -4.66 -2.51
CA PRO A 95 12.60 -3.99 -2.47
C PRO A 95 13.11 -3.76 -1.05
N ALA A 96 14.41 -3.98 -0.82
CA ALA A 96 15.01 -3.87 0.51
C ALA A 96 14.78 -2.49 1.14
N GLN A 97 14.93 -1.42 0.36
CA GLN A 97 14.71 -0.05 0.82
C GLN A 97 13.28 0.20 1.32
N LEU A 98 12.27 -0.40 0.66
CA LEU A 98 10.88 -0.31 1.11
C LEU A 98 10.67 -1.09 2.41
N ARG A 99 11.27 -2.28 2.52
CA ARG A 99 11.20 -3.08 3.74
C ARG A 99 11.84 -2.38 4.94
N GLU A 100 13.00 -1.75 4.73
CA GLU A 100 13.70 -0.99 5.77
C GLU A 100 12.87 0.20 6.26
N LEU A 101 12.23 0.95 5.33
CA LEU A 101 11.42 2.11 5.67
C LEU A 101 10.15 1.76 6.45
N THR A 102 9.54 0.60 6.19
CA THR A 102 8.27 0.17 6.81
C THR A 102 8.44 -0.93 7.85
N GLY A 103 9.68 -1.26 8.23
CA GLY A 103 9.95 -2.28 9.25
C GLY A 103 9.53 -3.71 8.86
N LEU A 104 9.41 -4.02 7.57
CA LEU A 104 9.02 -5.37 7.09
C LEU A 104 10.21 -6.35 7.19
N THR A 105 10.37 -6.96 8.36
CA THR A 105 11.52 -7.82 8.68
C THR A 105 11.22 -9.32 8.63
N LYS A 106 10.07 -9.76 9.14
CA LYS A 106 9.73 -11.18 9.30
C LYS A 106 8.34 -11.51 8.76
N ASP A 107 7.32 -10.84 9.26
CA ASP A 107 5.93 -11.09 8.90
C ASP A 107 5.36 -9.85 8.20
N ALA A 108 4.39 -10.08 7.32
CA ALA A 108 3.70 -9.04 6.58
C ALA A 108 2.19 -9.31 6.61
N THR A 109 1.40 -8.30 6.96
CA THR A 109 -0.05 -8.32 6.80
C THR A 109 -0.42 -7.60 5.51
N LEU A 110 -1.13 -8.29 4.64
CA LEU A 110 -1.66 -7.76 3.38
C LEU A 110 -3.15 -7.47 3.55
N ILE A 111 -3.55 -6.22 3.35
CA ILE A 111 -4.95 -5.79 3.42
C ILE A 111 -5.39 -5.37 2.03
N GLY A 112 -6.48 -5.96 1.53
CA GLY A 112 -7.12 -5.50 0.30
C GLY A 112 -8.11 -4.38 0.62
N VAL A 113 -7.89 -3.21 0.01
CA VAL A 113 -8.70 -2.00 0.19
C VAL A 113 -9.27 -1.54 -1.14
N ASP A 114 -10.01 -2.46 -1.79
CA ASP A 114 -10.62 -2.31 -3.11
C ASP A 114 -9.64 -2.24 -4.28
N ASP A 115 -9.06 -1.06 -4.53
CA ASP A 115 -8.22 -0.74 -5.70
C ASP A 115 -6.74 -1.07 -5.50
N HIS A 116 -6.30 -1.24 -4.25
CA HIS A 116 -4.92 -1.59 -3.94
C HIS A 116 -4.78 -2.55 -2.76
N VAL A 117 -3.57 -3.07 -2.61
CA VAL A 117 -3.14 -3.85 -1.45
C VAL A 117 -2.29 -2.96 -0.57
N GLU A 118 -2.59 -2.88 0.72
CA GLU A 118 -1.66 -2.36 1.71
C GLU A 118 -0.80 -3.50 2.27
N ILE A 119 0.50 -3.26 2.44
CA ILE A 119 1.45 -4.23 3.01
C ILE A 119 2.06 -3.63 4.26
N TRP A 120 1.82 -4.30 5.38
CA TRP A 120 2.12 -3.80 6.71
C TRP A 120 3.08 -4.71 7.48
N ASN A 121 3.93 -4.10 8.29
CA ASN A 121 4.43 -4.80 9.47
C ASN A 121 3.25 -5.02 10.45
N PRO A 122 3.00 -6.25 10.95
CA PRO A 122 1.86 -6.54 11.82
C PRO A 122 1.82 -5.71 13.12
N GLU A 123 2.96 -5.43 13.74
CA GLU A 123 3.04 -4.62 14.96
C GLU A 123 2.69 -3.15 14.67
N THR A 124 3.20 -2.61 13.56
CA THR A 124 2.87 -1.26 13.10
C THR A 124 1.38 -1.13 12.77
N LEU A 125 0.78 -2.13 12.10
CA LEU A 125 -0.65 -2.16 11.82
C LEU A 125 -1.48 -2.20 13.11
N ALA A 126 -1.09 -3.03 14.08
CA ALA A 126 -1.80 -3.10 15.36
C ALA A 126 -1.79 -1.74 16.09
N ALA A 127 -0.65 -1.06 16.11
CA ALA A 127 -0.54 0.28 16.69
C ALA A 127 -1.37 1.32 15.92
N TYR A 128 -1.35 1.26 14.59
CA TYR A 128 -2.15 2.14 13.73
C TYR A 128 -3.65 1.95 13.97
N ASN A 129 -4.12 0.70 14.03
CA ASN A 129 -5.53 0.38 14.29
C ASN A 129 -5.97 0.86 15.67
N ALA A 130 -5.16 0.64 16.72
CA ALA A 130 -5.46 1.13 18.06
C ALA A 130 -5.61 2.67 18.09
N ALA A 131 -4.73 3.40 17.41
CA ALA A 131 -4.84 4.86 17.30
C ALA A 131 -6.09 5.32 16.51
N CYS A 132 -6.51 4.54 15.51
CA CYS A 132 -7.74 4.82 14.76
C CYS A 132 -9.00 4.53 15.59
N GLU A 133 -8.98 3.48 16.41
CA GLU A 133 -10.11 3.09 17.28
C GLU A 133 -10.48 4.21 18.27
N GLU A 134 -9.50 4.96 18.76
CA GLU A 134 -9.73 6.12 19.65
C GLU A 134 -10.62 7.20 18.99
N ASN A 135 -10.59 7.31 17.66
CA ASN A 135 -11.32 8.32 16.88
C ASN A 135 -12.39 7.71 15.96
N TYR A 136 -12.75 6.43 16.17
CA TYR A 136 -13.61 5.69 15.24
C TYR A 136 -14.99 6.34 15.07
N GLY A 137 -15.55 6.89 16.15
CA GLY A 137 -16.83 7.62 16.10
C GLY A 137 -16.78 8.87 15.22
N ASP A 138 -15.70 9.66 15.35
CA ASP A 138 -15.50 10.87 14.55
C ASP A 138 -15.25 10.53 13.08
N ALA A 139 -14.51 9.45 12.81
CA ALA A 139 -14.31 8.94 11.46
C ALA A 139 -15.62 8.51 10.79
N LEU A 140 -16.51 7.82 11.50
CA LEU A 140 -17.84 7.46 10.99
C LEU A 140 -18.72 8.69 10.74
N ALA A 141 -18.66 9.69 11.63
CA ALA A 141 -19.38 10.94 11.43
C ALA A 141 -18.87 11.71 10.20
N HIS A 142 -17.56 11.67 9.94
CA HIS A 142 -16.96 12.24 8.73
C HIS A 142 -17.48 11.56 7.46
N LEU A 143 -17.54 10.22 7.43
CA LEU A 143 -18.08 9.47 6.29
C LEU A 143 -19.55 9.84 6.03
N ALA A 144 -20.36 9.93 7.08
CA ALA A 144 -21.76 10.34 6.95
C ALA A 144 -21.90 11.76 6.35
N ALA A 145 -20.99 12.69 6.70
CA ALA A 145 -20.97 14.03 6.12
C ALA A 145 -20.58 14.05 4.64
N LEU A 146 -19.85 13.04 4.17
CA LEU A 146 -19.52 12.82 2.75
C LEU A 146 -20.63 12.07 1.99
N GLY A 147 -21.71 11.66 2.68
CA GLY A 147 -22.82 10.91 2.08
C GLY A 147 -22.51 9.43 1.82
N ILE A 148 -21.53 8.88 2.54
CA ILE A 148 -21.19 7.45 2.56
C ILE A 148 -21.95 6.76 3.69
#